data_AF-A0AAW6NCW5-F1
#
_entry.id   AF-A0AAW6NCW5-F1
#
_cell.length_a   1.000
_cell.length_b   1.000
_cell.length_c   1.000
_cell.angle_alpha   90.00
_cell.angle_beta   90.00
_cell.angle_gamma   90.00
#
_symmetry.space_group_name_H-M   'P 1'
#
loop_
_entity.id
_entity.type
_entity.pdbx_description
1 polymer ?
#
loop_
_entity_poly.entity_id
_entity_poly.type
_entity_poly.pdbx_seq_one_letter_code
_entity_poly.pdbx_strand_id
1 'polypeptide(L)'
;MSPREKAVLNTLRMAAMECRVAARTDLFEACALLTLEGEDAKRTFVDTFVKCLSISLNKQIKWFSPGVGETSFDEAWVIRCLASIWHGDTGSLSFLLRSRVPAADRRYIGFLLGRISEQFPRN
;
A
#
# COMPACT_ATOMS: atom_id res chain seq x y z
N MET A 1 -11.78 2.66 12.60
CA MET A 1 -11.44 2.73 11.17
C MET A 1 -12.60 3.38 10.42
N SER A 2 -12.35 4.55 9.84
CA SER A 2 -13.22 5.38 9.01
C SER A 2 -13.53 4.73 7.64
N PRO A 3 -14.54 5.23 6.89
CA PRO A 3 -14.84 4.75 5.55
C PRO A 3 -13.65 4.88 4.58
N ARG A 4 -12.91 5.99 4.65
CA ARG A 4 -11.71 6.26 3.84
C ARG A 4 -10.61 5.22 4.06
N GLU A 5 -10.29 4.93 5.31
CA GLU A 5 -9.32 3.89 5.67
C GLU A 5 -9.76 2.49 5.18
N LYS A 6 -11.06 2.16 5.31
CA LYS A 6 -11.62 0.89 4.79
C LYS A 6 -11.50 0.78 3.27
N ALA A 7 -11.75 1.87 2.53
CA ALA A 7 -11.64 1.91 1.07
C ALA A 7 -10.19 1.68 0.60
N VAL A 8 -9.23 2.38 1.20
CA VAL A 8 -7.80 2.19 0.89
C VAL A 8 -7.33 0.80 1.27
N LEU A 9 -7.72 0.29 2.45
CA LEU A 9 -7.37 -1.07 2.87
C LEU A 9 -7.90 -2.13 1.90
N ASN A 10 -9.15 -2.02 1.45
CA ASN A 10 -9.69 -2.97 0.48
C ASN A 10 -8.99 -2.86 -0.89
N THR A 11 -8.59 -1.66 -1.33
CA THR A 11 -7.81 -1.50 -2.58
C THR A 11 -6.42 -2.13 -2.45
N LEU A 12 -5.73 -1.92 -1.33
CA LEU A 12 -4.45 -2.58 -1.02
C LEU A 12 -4.58 -4.11 -0.95
N ARG A 13 -5.68 -4.63 -0.40
CA ARG A 13 -5.97 -6.07 -0.35
C ARG A 13 -6.28 -6.66 -1.72
N MET A 14 -6.99 -5.93 -2.58
CA MET A 14 -7.21 -6.31 -3.99
C MET A 14 -5.87 -6.40 -4.72
N ALA A 15 -5.07 -5.33 -4.71
CA ALA A 15 -3.71 -5.32 -5.28
C ALA A 15 -2.82 -6.45 -4.73
N ALA A 16 -2.85 -6.72 -3.42
CA ALA A 16 -2.12 -7.84 -2.82
C ALA A 16 -2.68 -9.21 -3.19
N MET A 17 -3.97 -9.34 -3.49
CA MET A 17 -4.56 -10.57 -4.03
C MET A 17 -4.17 -10.75 -5.49
N GLU A 18 -4.29 -9.72 -6.32
CA GLU A 18 -3.88 -9.69 -7.73
C GLU A 18 -2.38 -9.98 -7.89
N CYS A 19 -1.50 -9.38 -7.08
CA CYS A 19 -0.06 -9.69 -7.10
C CYS A 19 0.24 -11.14 -6.74
N ARG A 20 -0.55 -11.77 -5.85
CA ARG A 20 -0.41 -13.20 -5.50
C ARG A 20 -1.01 -14.14 -6.54
N VAL A 21 -2.01 -13.68 -7.29
CA VAL A 21 -2.54 -14.40 -8.46
C VAL A 21 -1.53 -14.30 -9.60
N ALA A 22 -1.12 -13.09 -9.99
CA ALA A 22 -0.10 -12.84 -11.01
C ALA A 22 1.19 -13.64 -10.75
N ALA A 23 1.75 -13.64 -9.53
CA ALA A 23 2.95 -14.42 -9.20
C ALA A 23 2.75 -15.97 -9.19
N ARG A 24 1.51 -16.46 -9.34
CA ARG A 24 1.18 -17.87 -9.61
C ARG A 24 0.83 -18.11 -11.08
N THR A 25 0.29 -17.08 -11.74
CA THR A 25 -0.05 -17.08 -13.16
C THR A 25 1.17 -16.80 -14.03
N ASP A 26 2.29 -16.26 -13.51
CA ASP A 26 3.56 -15.87 -14.17
C ASP A 26 4.28 -16.99 -14.97
N LEU A 27 3.68 -18.18 -15.05
CA LEU A 27 3.96 -19.20 -16.04
C LEU A 27 3.31 -18.89 -17.42
N PHE A 28 2.39 -17.91 -17.46
CA PHE A 28 1.58 -17.45 -18.58
C PHE A 28 1.32 -15.93 -18.47
N GLU A 29 1.71 -15.20 -19.52
CA GLU A 29 1.39 -13.77 -19.78
C GLU A 29 1.96 -12.71 -18.83
N ALA A 30 3.19 -12.28 -19.13
CA ALA A 30 3.63 -10.92 -18.84
C ALA A 30 2.97 -9.92 -19.82
N CYS A 31 1.85 -9.32 -19.43
CA CYS A 31 1.21 -8.17 -20.11
C CYS A 31 0.41 -7.33 -19.08
N ALA A 32 0.29 -6.00 -19.20
CA ALA A 32 0.96 -5.06 -20.10
C ALA A 32 1.20 -3.72 -19.37
N LEU A 33 2.20 -2.96 -19.82
CA LEU A 33 2.43 -1.57 -19.39
C LEU A 33 1.74 -0.60 -20.37
N LEU A 34 1.55 0.68 -19.96
CA LEU A 34 0.88 1.77 -20.69
C LEU A 34 -0.66 1.57 -20.73
N THR A 35 -1.49 2.43 -20.14
CA THR A 35 -1.50 3.91 -20.20
C THR A 35 -1.78 4.51 -18.80
N LEU A 36 -1.67 5.84 -18.62
CA LEU A 36 -1.87 6.50 -17.32
C LEU A 36 -2.91 7.63 -17.36
N GLU A 37 -4.18 7.28 -17.14
CA GLU A 37 -5.21 8.22 -16.70
C GLU A 37 -5.78 7.79 -15.34
N GLY A 38 -6.16 8.76 -14.49
CA GLY A 38 -6.90 8.58 -13.23
C GLY A 38 -6.67 7.26 -12.46
N GLU A 39 -7.61 6.32 -12.63
CA GLU A 39 -7.64 5.03 -11.93
C GLU A 39 -6.42 4.13 -12.25
N ASP A 40 -5.83 4.19 -13.45
CA ASP A 40 -4.63 3.42 -13.80
C ASP A 40 -3.39 3.93 -13.04
N ALA A 41 -3.29 5.24 -12.83
CA ALA A 41 -2.23 5.82 -12.00
C ALA A 41 -2.39 5.41 -10.53
N LYS A 42 -3.62 5.45 -10.01
CA LYS A 42 -3.98 4.97 -8.67
C LYS A 42 -3.67 3.49 -8.48
N ARG A 43 -4.04 2.63 -9.43
CA ARG A 43 -3.70 1.19 -9.42
C ARG A 43 -2.19 1.00 -9.44
N THR A 44 -1.47 1.68 -10.34
CA THR A 44 -0.01 1.62 -10.44
C THR A 44 0.67 1.95 -9.11
N PHE A 45 0.30 3.05 -8.44
CA PHE A 45 0.91 3.40 -7.15
C PHE A 45 0.62 2.37 -6.04
N VAL A 46 -0.60 1.80 -6.01
CA VAL A 46 -0.98 0.77 -5.04
C VAL A 46 -0.23 -0.54 -5.29
N ASP A 47 -0.16 -1.01 -6.54
CA ASP A 47 0.54 -2.24 -6.92
C ASP A 47 2.05 -2.13 -6.69
N THR A 48 2.67 -1.01 -7.08
CA THR A 48 4.08 -0.73 -6.80
C THR A 48 4.35 -0.71 -5.30
N PHE A 49 3.49 -0.06 -4.50
CA PHE A 49 3.64 -0.06 -3.03
C PHE A 49 3.52 -1.46 -2.43
N VAL A 50 2.52 -2.26 -2.83
CA VAL A 50 2.33 -3.62 -2.33
C VAL A 50 3.54 -4.50 -2.65
N LYS A 51 4.07 -4.45 -3.88
CA LYS A 51 5.27 -5.21 -4.29
C LYS A 51 6.52 -4.73 -3.54
N CYS A 52 6.79 -3.42 -3.54
CA CYS A 52 7.98 -2.85 -2.91
C CYS A 52 7.98 -3.00 -1.37
N LEU A 53 6.83 -2.96 -0.70
CA LEU A 53 6.77 -3.10 0.76
C LEU A 53 7.29 -4.47 1.25
N SER A 54 6.99 -5.55 0.53
CA SER A 54 7.56 -6.88 0.82
C SER A 54 9.09 -6.94 0.66
N ILE A 55 9.61 -6.27 -0.38
CA ILE A 55 11.05 -6.21 -0.67
C ILE A 55 11.75 -5.37 0.41
N SER A 56 11.27 -4.15 0.65
CA SER A 56 11.86 -3.20 1.61
C SER A 56 11.80 -3.66 3.06
N LEU A 57 10.83 -4.50 3.45
CA LEU A 57 10.79 -5.11 4.78
C LEU A 57 11.45 -6.50 4.84
N ASN A 58 12.03 -6.97 3.72
CA ASN A 58 12.61 -8.31 3.53
C ASN A 58 11.76 -9.44 4.15
N LYS A 59 10.43 -9.33 4.01
CA LYS A 59 9.47 -10.24 4.64
C LYS A 59 8.16 -10.27 3.87
N GLN A 60 7.44 -11.38 3.94
CA GLN A 60 6.07 -11.44 3.43
C GLN A 60 5.16 -10.52 4.27
N ILE A 61 4.39 -9.67 3.58
CA ILE A 61 3.41 -8.78 4.21
C ILE A 61 2.09 -9.55 4.38
N LYS A 62 1.54 -9.57 5.60
CA LYS A 62 0.30 -10.32 5.87
C LYS A 62 -0.93 -9.53 5.43
N TRP A 63 -1.29 -9.62 4.15
CA TRP A 63 -2.55 -9.09 3.61
C TRP A 63 -3.68 -10.12 3.75
N PHE A 64 -4.78 -9.72 4.39
CA PHE A 64 -6.03 -10.48 4.44
C PHE A 64 -6.83 -10.33 3.15
N SER A 65 -7.92 -11.10 3.01
CA SER A 65 -8.85 -10.97 1.89
C SER A 65 -9.62 -9.64 1.96
N PRO A 66 -10.00 -9.05 0.80
CA PRO A 66 -10.92 -7.92 0.74
C PRO A 66 -12.20 -8.17 1.56
N GLY A 67 -12.76 -7.12 2.17
CA GLY A 67 -14.00 -7.21 2.95
C GLY A 67 -13.88 -7.80 4.37
N VAL A 68 -12.77 -8.46 4.72
CA VAL A 68 -12.54 -8.96 6.09
C VAL A 68 -12.55 -7.80 7.10
N GLY A 69 -13.39 -7.90 8.14
CA GLY A 69 -13.56 -6.84 9.14
C GLY A 69 -12.37 -6.64 10.09
N GLU A 70 -11.58 -7.69 10.30
CA GLU A 70 -10.32 -7.65 11.05
C GLU A 70 -9.18 -7.05 10.22
N THR A 71 -8.05 -6.75 10.88
CA THR A 71 -6.81 -6.30 10.22
C THR A 71 -5.60 -7.05 10.76
N SER A 72 -4.66 -7.41 9.90
CA SER A 72 -3.35 -7.87 10.33
C SER A 72 -2.54 -6.72 10.98
N PHE A 73 -1.46 -7.07 11.69
CA PHE A 73 -0.52 -6.08 12.22
C PHE A 73 0.07 -5.19 11.12
N ASP A 74 0.45 -5.77 9.97
CA ASP A 74 1.01 -5.01 8.85
C ASP A 74 -0.04 -4.07 8.24
N GLU A 75 -1.29 -4.53 8.09
CA GLU A 75 -2.39 -3.75 7.54
C GLU A 75 -2.76 -2.54 8.40
N ALA A 76 -3.00 -2.78 9.71
CA ALA A 76 -3.27 -1.71 10.66
C ALA A 76 -2.13 -0.69 10.71
N TRP A 77 -0.89 -1.16 10.50
CA TRP A 77 0.31 -0.34 10.48
C TRP A 77 0.51 0.47 9.18
N VAL A 78 0.11 -0.04 8.00
CA VAL A 78 0.02 0.76 6.76
C VAL A 78 -1.04 1.85 6.91
N ILE A 79 -2.21 1.50 7.42
CA ILE A 79 -3.32 2.44 7.61
C ILE A 79 -2.95 3.55 8.61
N ARG A 80 -2.21 3.24 9.68
CA ARG A 80 -1.65 4.27 10.58
C ARG A 80 -0.73 5.26 9.86
N CYS A 81 0.15 4.80 8.96
CA CYS A 81 1.01 5.71 8.19
C CYS A 81 0.20 6.66 7.29
N LEU A 82 -0.83 6.14 6.61
CA LEU A 82 -1.73 6.94 5.78
C LEU A 82 -2.55 7.95 6.62
N ALA A 83 -3.06 7.52 7.77
CA ALA A 83 -3.75 8.40 8.72
C ALA A 83 -2.82 9.53 9.20
N SER A 84 -1.56 9.24 9.56
CA SER A 84 -0.58 10.26 9.93
C SER A 84 -0.37 11.29 8.80
N ILE A 85 -0.24 10.86 7.54
CA ILE A 85 -0.15 11.79 6.39
C ILE A 85 -1.41 12.66 6.28
N TRP A 86 -2.59 12.04 6.34
CA TRP A 86 -3.88 12.74 6.25
C TRP A 86 -4.20 13.69 7.40
N HIS A 87 -3.50 13.56 8.54
CA HIS A 87 -3.59 14.46 9.68
C HIS A 87 -2.41 15.46 9.76
N GLY A 88 -1.46 15.43 8.82
CA GLY A 88 -0.25 16.26 8.84
C GLY A 88 0.79 15.84 9.91
N ASP A 89 0.58 14.71 10.57
CA ASP A 89 1.43 14.19 11.64
C ASP A 89 2.70 13.53 11.08
N THR A 90 3.62 14.37 10.64
CA THR A 90 4.95 13.99 10.17
C THR A 90 5.80 13.33 11.27
N GLY A 91 5.51 13.60 12.54
CA GLY A 91 6.17 12.98 13.70
C GLY A 91 5.87 11.49 13.81
N SER A 92 4.58 11.15 13.90
CA SER A 92 4.13 9.75 13.91
C SER A 92 4.49 9.02 12.62
N LEU A 93 4.38 9.67 11.45
CA LEU A 93 4.81 9.06 10.19
C LEU A 93 6.31 8.70 10.21
N SER A 94 7.16 9.62 10.67
CA SER A 94 8.61 9.40 10.80
C SER A 94 8.93 8.27 11.77
N PHE A 95 8.23 8.21 12.91
CA PHE A 95 8.35 7.11 13.87
C PHE A 95 7.91 5.76 13.29
N LEU A 96 6.73 5.71 12.66
CA LEU A 96 6.19 4.51 12.02
C LEU A 96 7.12 4.00 10.92
N LEU A 97 7.61 4.86 10.02
CA LEU A 97 8.60 4.47 9.01
C LEU A 97 9.89 3.94 9.65
N ARG A 98 10.45 4.62 10.66
CA ARG A 98 11.68 4.19 11.36
C ARG A 98 11.53 2.84 12.05
N SER A 99 10.36 2.53 12.61
CA SER A 99 10.10 1.30 13.38
C SER A 99 10.12 -0.01 12.58
N ARG A 100 10.15 0.04 11.24
CA ARG A 100 10.24 -1.16 10.38
C ARG A 100 11.07 -0.97 9.11
N VAL A 101 10.93 0.16 8.41
CA VAL A 101 11.58 0.34 7.12
C VAL A 101 13.09 0.58 7.34
N PRO A 102 13.98 -0.16 6.65
CA PRO A 102 15.42 0.11 6.63
C PRO A 102 15.75 1.54 6.21
N ALA A 103 16.90 2.06 6.64
CA ALA A 103 17.23 3.48 6.49
C ALA A 103 17.18 3.99 5.03
N ALA A 104 17.64 3.18 4.07
CA ALA A 104 17.63 3.50 2.64
C ALA A 104 16.21 3.71 2.09
N ASP A 105 15.28 2.82 2.44
CA ASP A 105 13.99 2.70 1.77
C ASP A 105 12.92 3.65 2.34
N ARG A 106 13.16 4.24 3.52
CA ARG A 106 12.23 5.16 4.21
C ARG A 106 11.72 6.29 3.31
N ARG A 107 12.61 6.86 2.48
CA ARG A 107 12.25 7.95 1.55
C ARG A 107 11.29 7.46 0.45
N TYR A 108 11.55 6.28 -0.11
CA TYR A 108 10.77 5.71 -1.20
C TYR A 108 9.42 5.17 -0.73
N ILE A 109 9.39 4.42 0.37
CA ILE A 109 8.15 3.95 1.00
C ILE A 109 7.30 5.14 1.49
N GLY A 110 7.93 6.18 2.06
CA GLY A 110 7.24 7.41 2.44
C GLY A 110 6.64 8.17 1.25
N PHE A 111 7.36 8.24 0.12
CA PHE A 111 6.85 8.82 -1.13
C PHE A 111 5.65 8.05 -1.67
N LEU A 112 5.72 6.71 -1.76
CA LEU A 112 4.60 5.90 -2.25
C LEU A 112 3.36 6.02 -1.34
N LEU A 113 3.54 6.04 -0.02
CA LEU A 113 2.46 6.33 0.93
C LEU A 113 1.86 7.72 0.69
N GLY A 114 2.68 8.74 0.40
CA GLY A 114 2.23 10.08 0.00
C GLY A 114 1.36 10.04 -1.26
N ARG A 115 1.84 9.42 -2.34
CA ARG A 115 1.09 9.27 -3.60
C ARG A 115 -0.23 8.54 -3.39
N ILE A 116 -0.26 7.45 -2.63
CA ILE A 116 -1.50 6.75 -2.26
C ILE A 116 -2.42 7.66 -1.43
N SER A 117 -1.87 8.46 -0.52
CA SER A 117 -2.66 9.37 0.32
C SER A 117 -3.41 10.44 -0.50
N GLU A 118 -2.85 10.85 -1.65
CA GLU A 118 -3.43 11.80 -2.60
C GLU A 118 -4.57 11.19 -3.42
N GLN A 119 -4.45 9.92 -3.84
CA GLN A 119 -5.45 9.23 -4.67
C GLN A 119 -6.76 8.89 -3.94
N PHE A 120 -6.81 9.09 -2.62
CA PHE A 120 -7.99 8.88 -1.80
C PHE A 120 -8.19 10.12 -0.90
N PRO A 121 -8.70 11.25 -1.43
CA PRO A 121 -8.92 12.48 -0.68
C PRO A 121 -9.95 12.32 0.46
N ARG A 122 -10.08 13.38 1.28
CA ARG A 122 -11.09 13.47 2.35
C ARG A 122 -12.27 14.30 1.83
N ASN A 123 -13.14 13.65 1.06
CA ASN A 123 -14.47 14.16 0.75
C ASN A 123 -15.31 14.28 2.04
#